data_AF-A0A2E4PBC8-F1
#
_entry.id   AF-A0A2E4PBC8-F1
#
_cell.length_a   1.000
_cell.length_b   1.000
_cell.length_c   1.000
_cell.angle_alpha   90.00
_cell.angle_beta   90.00
_cell.angle_gamma   90.00
#
_symmetry.space_group_name_H-M   'P 1'
#
loop_
_entity.id
_entity.type
_entity.pdbx_description
1 polymer ?
#
loop_
_entity_poly.entity_id
_entity_poly.type
_entity_poly.pdbx_seq_one_letter_code
_entity_poly.pdbx_strand_id
1 'polypeptide(L)'
;MKNIIFLTTLFFALNLYSQRIKVETYKATADSIIRAKVGNDLYNYFSYTTGYYTYPNPYGSFWSGSLNRRKLPNNFVEVRLLYHFNYLEIDGVKGGIWIILDKNLKLLEEPSFNFIPDFVKNGTSSNFITVAEASEFAKKYFLKKGFHVDAPILNFDEGSNIYVYTIIQKITATSASINRKTSGETEIITISAVDGSLINRKVGYYGISIR
;
A
#
# COMPACT_ATOMS: atom_id res chain seq x y z
N MET A 1 -18.09 -47.73 -37.91
CA MET A 1 -18.77 -46.97 -36.83
C MET A 1 -17.93 -46.71 -35.58
N LYS A 2 -16.80 -47.41 -35.33
CA LYS A 2 -15.93 -47.12 -34.15
C LYS A 2 -15.10 -45.82 -34.26
N ASN A 3 -14.80 -45.34 -35.47
CA ASN A 3 -13.95 -44.15 -35.66
C ASN A 3 -14.67 -42.80 -35.49
N ILE A 4 -16.01 -42.79 -35.47
CA ILE A 4 -16.80 -41.56 -35.27
C ILE A 4 -16.89 -41.17 -33.79
N ILE A 5 -16.80 -42.16 -32.89
CA ILE A 5 -16.83 -41.94 -31.43
C ILE A 5 -15.53 -41.30 -30.94
N PHE A 6 -14.40 -41.55 -31.61
CA PHE A 6 -13.10 -40.99 -31.22
C PHE A 6 -12.95 -39.50 -31.60
N LEU A 7 -13.63 -39.06 -32.67
CA LEU A 7 -13.56 -37.67 -33.13
C LEU A 7 -14.43 -36.73 -32.28
N THR A 8 -15.55 -37.23 -31.74
CA THR A 8 -16.48 -36.45 -30.92
C THR A 8 -15.95 -36.21 -29.50
N THR A 9 -15.18 -37.14 -28.93
CA THR A 9 -14.48 -36.92 -27.64
C THR A 9 -13.32 -35.91 -27.75
N LEU A 10 -12.63 -35.83 -28.89
CA LEU A 10 -11.55 -34.87 -29.10
C LEU A 10 -12.05 -33.41 -29.17
N PHE A 11 -13.24 -33.17 -29.76
CA PHE A 11 -13.85 -31.84 -29.80
C PHE A 11 -14.39 -31.36 -28.44
N PHE A 12 -14.75 -32.26 -27.53
CA PHE A 12 -15.13 -31.88 -26.17
C PHE A 12 -13.93 -31.46 -25.31
N ALA A 13 -12.74 -32.04 -25.53
CA ALA A 13 -11.52 -31.66 -24.82
C ALA A 13 -11.03 -30.24 -25.18
N LEU A 14 -11.24 -29.80 -26.42
CA LEU A 14 -10.81 -28.48 -26.89
C LEU A 14 -11.71 -27.33 -26.38
N ASN A 15 -12.95 -27.61 -25.97
CA ASN A 15 -13.87 -26.60 -25.43
C ASN A 15 -13.64 -26.27 -23.95
N LEU A 16 -12.76 -27.00 -23.25
CA LEU A 16 -12.42 -26.72 -21.86
C LEU A 16 -11.54 -25.46 -21.68
N TYR A 17 -10.91 -24.97 -22.75
CA TYR A 17 -9.95 -23.87 -22.71
C TYR A 17 -10.56 -22.46 -22.90
N SER A 18 -11.88 -22.32 -22.97
CA SER A 18 -12.56 -21.02 -23.13
C SER A 18 -13.50 -20.65 -21.97
N GLN A 19 -13.33 -21.27 -20.79
CA GLN A 19 -14.07 -20.79 -19.62
C GLN A 19 -13.44 -19.49 -19.13
N ARG A 20 -14.17 -18.38 -19.31
CA ARG A 20 -13.81 -17.08 -18.71
C ARG A 20 -13.65 -17.25 -17.20
N ILE A 21 -12.42 -17.09 -16.72
CA ILE A 21 -12.11 -17.10 -15.29
C ILE A 21 -12.86 -15.95 -14.63
N LYS A 22 -13.46 -16.24 -13.48
CA LYS A 22 -14.22 -15.26 -12.70
C LYS A 22 -13.26 -14.39 -11.90
N VAL A 23 -13.64 -13.14 -11.63
CA VAL A 23 -12.83 -12.23 -10.80
C VAL A 23 -12.61 -12.78 -9.39
N GLU A 24 -13.58 -13.53 -8.87
CA GLU A 24 -13.49 -14.19 -7.57
C GLU A 24 -12.35 -15.22 -7.51
N THR A 25 -12.02 -15.87 -8.63
CA THR A 25 -10.88 -16.78 -8.71
C THR A 25 -9.57 -16.03 -8.56
N TYR A 26 -9.44 -14.85 -9.19
CA TYR A 26 -8.27 -13.99 -9.03
C TYR A 26 -8.09 -13.51 -7.59
N LYS A 27 -9.19 -13.09 -6.95
CA LYS A 27 -9.19 -12.70 -5.53
C LYS A 27 -8.77 -13.86 -4.62
N ALA A 28 -9.36 -15.04 -4.81
CA ALA A 28 -9.00 -16.22 -4.03
C ALA A 28 -7.53 -16.64 -4.21
N THR A 29 -7.00 -16.54 -5.44
CA THR A 29 -5.57 -16.77 -5.69
C THR A 29 -4.70 -15.75 -4.96
N ALA A 30 -5.04 -14.46 -5.03
CA ALA A 30 -4.30 -13.42 -4.31
C ALA A 30 -4.35 -13.61 -2.79
N ASP A 31 -5.52 -13.97 -2.25
CA ASP A 31 -5.68 -14.30 -0.83
C ASP A 31 -4.76 -15.46 -0.43
N SER A 32 -4.71 -16.52 -1.25
CA SER A 32 -3.83 -17.67 -1.02
C SER A 32 -2.35 -17.29 -1.05
N ILE A 33 -1.95 -16.40 -1.96
CA ILE A 33 -0.57 -15.93 -2.07
C ILE A 33 -0.18 -15.13 -0.82
N ILE A 34 -1.03 -14.19 -0.39
CA ILE A 34 -0.78 -13.40 0.81
C ILE A 34 -0.68 -14.33 2.03
N ARG A 35 -1.66 -15.21 2.24
CA ARG A 35 -1.65 -16.20 3.35
C ARG A 35 -0.41 -17.08 3.35
N ALA A 36 0.05 -17.54 2.19
CA ALA A 36 1.25 -18.35 2.09
C ALA A 36 2.51 -17.58 2.49
N LYS A 37 2.53 -16.25 2.33
CA LYS A 37 3.69 -15.42 2.62
C LYS A 37 3.74 -14.89 4.06
N VAL A 38 2.60 -14.49 4.60
CA VAL A 38 2.53 -13.88 5.95
C VAL A 38 1.90 -14.77 7.01
N GLY A 39 1.30 -15.91 6.62
CA GLY A 39 0.53 -16.76 7.52
C GLY A 39 -0.92 -16.30 7.71
N ASN A 40 -1.75 -17.16 8.29
CA ASN A 40 -3.18 -16.88 8.46
C ASN A 40 -3.46 -15.79 9.50
N ASP A 41 -2.66 -15.71 10.55
CA ASP A 41 -2.89 -14.75 11.64
C ASP A 41 -2.68 -13.32 11.15
N LEU A 42 -1.57 -13.07 10.43
CA LEU A 42 -1.29 -11.76 9.86
C LEU A 42 -2.21 -11.41 8.68
N TYR A 43 -2.69 -12.41 7.94
CA TYR A 43 -3.66 -12.17 6.87
C TYR A 43 -4.94 -11.48 7.37
N ASN A 44 -5.33 -11.68 8.62
CA ASN A 44 -6.54 -11.04 9.17
C ASN A 44 -6.46 -9.50 9.21
N TYR A 45 -5.26 -8.93 9.12
CA TYR A 45 -5.06 -7.48 9.02
C TYR A 45 -5.08 -6.96 7.57
N PHE A 46 -5.24 -7.85 6.57
CA PHE A 46 -5.35 -7.47 5.17
C PHE A 46 -6.82 -7.34 4.75
N SER A 47 -7.12 -6.26 4.05
CA SER A 47 -8.41 -6.03 3.40
C SER A 47 -8.22 -5.77 1.90
N TYR A 48 -8.97 -6.48 1.06
CA TYR A 48 -9.07 -6.15 -0.36
C TYR A 48 -9.74 -4.79 -0.55
N THR A 49 -9.12 -3.90 -1.31
CA THR A 49 -9.62 -2.54 -1.56
C THR A 49 -10.19 -2.39 -2.97
N THR A 50 -9.37 -2.67 -3.98
CA THR A 50 -9.73 -2.45 -5.38
C THR A 50 -8.90 -3.35 -6.29
N GLY A 51 -9.25 -3.40 -7.57
CA GLY A 51 -8.36 -3.99 -8.55
C GLY A 51 -8.77 -3.65 -9.98
N TYR A 52 -7.84 -3.90 -10.89
CA TYR A 52 -7.92 -3.52 -12.29
C TYR A 52 -7.37 -4.66 -13.14
N TYR A 53 -7.80 -4.73 -14.40
CA TYR A 53 -7.18 -5.57 -15.40
C TYR A 53 -6.66 -4.70 -16.53
N THR A 54 -5.58 -5.12 -17.19
CA THR A 54 -5.07 -4.45 -18.38
C THR A 54 -5.28 -5.31 -19.62
N TYR A 55 -5.44 -4.66 -20.77
CA TYR A 55 -5.61 -5.32 -22.06
C TYR A 55 -5.04 -4.42 -23.17
N PRO A 56 -4.50 -5.02 -24.26
CA PRO A 56 -3.99 -4.25 -25.38
C PRO A 56 -5.15 -3.59 -26.12
N ASN A 57 -4.93 -2.34 -26.51
CA ASN A 57 -5.76 -1.64 -27.47
C ASN A 57 -5.30 -1.96 -28.90
N PRO A 58 -6.12 -1.66 -29.93
CA PRO A 58 -5.76 -1.90 -31.33
C PRO A 58 -4.50 -1.17 -31.83
N TYR A 59 -4.02 -0.18 -31.08
CA TYR A 59 -2.86 0.67 -31.42
C TYR A 59 -1.58 0.28 -30.65
N GLY A 60 -1.59 -0.86 -29.94
CA GLY A 60 -0.43 -1.38 -29.21
C GLY A 60 -0.17 -0.77 -27.83
N SER A 61 -1.03 0.14 -27.35
CA SER A 61 -0.98 0.60 -25.94
C SER A 61 -1.87 -0.26 -25.04
N PHE A 62 -1.74 -0.11 -23.72
CA PHE A 62 -2.59 -0.82 -22.76
C PHE A 62 -3.71 0.07 -22.24
N TRP A 63 -4.92 -0.48 -22.17
CA TRP A 63 -6.04 0.11 -21.45
C TRP A 63 -6.28 -0.64 -20.15
N SER A 64 -6.84 0.05 -19.16
CA SER A 64 -7.19 -0.51 -17.85
C SER A 64 -8.70 -0.48 -17.65
N GLY A 65 -9.25 -1.59 -17.14
CA GLY A 65 -10.63 -1.67 -16.69
C GLY A 65 -10.70 -2.03 -15.21
N SER A 66 -11.72 -1.54 -14.51
CA SER A 66 -11.99 -1.94 -13.13
C SER A 66 -12.44 -3.40 -13.05
N LEU A 67 -12.07 -4.11 -11.97
CA LEU A 67 -12.56 -5.45 -11.64
C LEU A 67 -14.00 -5.49 -11.10
N ASN A 68 -14.84 -4.51 -11.46
CA ASN A 68 -16.26 -4.48 -11.09
C ASN A 68 -17.13 -5.45 -11.91
N ARG A 69 -16.59 -6.02 -12.99
CA ARG A 69 -17.27 -7.00 -13.83
C ARG A 69 -17.10 -8.41 -13.25
N ARG A 70 -18.15 -9.23 -13.34
CA ARG A 70 -18.10 -10.65 -12.90
C ARG A 70 -17.13 -11.51 -13.73
N LYS A 71 -16.91 -11.14 -15.01
CA LYS A 71 -16.05 -11.86 -15.95
C LYS A 71 -15.11 -10.89 -16.64
N LEU A 72 -13.87 -11.32 -16.80
CA LEU A 72 -12.85 -10.58 -17.54
C LEU A 72 -13.06 -10.71 -19.06
N PRO A 73 -12.68 -9.69 -19.86
CA PRO A 73 -12.56 -9.82 -21.30
C PRO A 73 -11.62 -10.98 -21.66
N ASN A 74 -11.72 -11.58 -22.85
CA ASN A 74 -10.85 -12.71 -23.20
C ASN A 74 -9.39 -12.29 -23.48
N ASN A 75 -9.14 -11.03 -23.80
CA ASN A 75 -7.85 -10.50 -24.24
C ASN A 75 -7.10 -9.70 -23.16
N PHE A 76 -7.52 -9.78 -21.89
CA PHE A 76 -6.73 -9.19 -20.81
C PHE A 76 -5.37 -9.89 -20.66
N VAL A 77 -4.41 -9.15 -20.13
CA VAL A 77 -3.01 -9.59 -19.98
C VAL A 77 -2.69 -9.85 -18.52
N GLU A 78 -3.09 -8.94 -17.65
CA GLU A 78 -2.85 -9.04 -16.22
C GLU A 78 -4.03 -8.49 -15.42
N VAL A 79 -4.07 -8.90 -14.16
CA VAL A 79 -4.99 -8.45 -13.12
C VAL A 79 -4.15 -7.97 -11.94
N ARG A 80 -4.41 -6.74 -11.50
CA ARG A 80 -3.80 -6.10 -10.32
C ARG A 80 -4.83 -5.99 -9.21
N LEU A 81 -4.51 -6.51 -8.03
CA LEU A 81 -5.37 -6.50 -6.84
C LEU A 81 -4.67 -5.76 -5.71
N LEU A 82 -5.27 -4.68 -5.22
CA LEU A 82 -4.75 -3.91 -4.10
C LEU A 82 -5.34 -4.44 -2.79
N TYR A 83 -4.45 -4.78 -1.88
CA TYR A 83 -4.76 -5.08 -0.49
C TYR A 83 -4.14 -4.03 0.41
N HIS A 84 -4.86 -3.64 1.45
CA HIS A 84 -4.33 -2.80 2.52
C HIS A 84 -4.12 -3.63 3.78
N PHE A 85 -2.93 -3.55 4.33
CA PHE A 85 -2.58 -4.04 5.65
C PHE A 85 -2.80 -2.93 6.68
N ASN A 86 -3.42 -3.27 7.81
CA ASN A 86 -3.63 -2.34 8.91
C ASN A 86 -3.52 -3.08 10.26
N TYR A 87 -2.39 -2.90 10.94
CA TYR A 87 -2.14 -3.49 12.26
C TYR A 87 -2.79 -2.61 13.34
N LEU A 88 -3.75 -3.15 14.09
CA LEU A 88 -4.66 -2.34 14.90
C LEU A 88 -4.06 -1.91 16.25
N GLU A 89 -3.03 -2.62 16.70
CA GLU A 89 -2.37 -2.42 17.99
C GLU A 89 -1.45 -1.19 17.98
N ILE A 90 -1.00 -0.75 16.81
CA ILE A 90 -0.10 0.39 16.65
C ILE A 90 -0.54 1.24 15.47
N ASP A 91 -1.10 2.42 15.75
CA ASP A 91 -1.47 3.38 14.70
C ASP A 91 -0.25 3.79 13.86
N GLY A 92 -0.44 3.85 12.54
CA GLY A 92 0.61 4.11 11.56
C GLY A 92 1.31 2.86 11.01
N VAL A 93 1.14 1.69 11.61
CA VAL A 93 1.61 0.40 11.04
C VAL A 93 0.60 -0.10 10.02
N LYS A 94 0.73 0.44 8.80
CA LYS A 94 -0.17 0.18 7.67
C LYS A 94 0.60 0.19 6.35
N GLY A 95 0.07 -0.48 5.34
CA GLY A 95 0.72 -0.53 4.02
C GLY A 95 -0.23 -1.02 2.94
N GLY A 96 0.13 -0.73 1.69
CA GLY A 96 -0.58 -1.22 0.51
C GLY A 96 0.28 -2.24 -0.23
N ILE A 97 -0.34 -3.28 -0.77
CA ILE A 97 0.34 -4.27 -1.60
C ILE A 97 -0.46 -4.60 -2.84
N TRP A 98 0.22 -4.64 -3.97
CA TRP A 98 -0.35 -5.08 -5.24
C TRP A 98 0.01 -6.54 -5.48
N ILE A 99 -1.01 -7.36 -5.70
CA ILE A 99 -0.84 -8.71 -6.24
C ILE A 99 -1.14 -8.66 -7.73
N ILE A 100 -0.13 -8.98 -8.55
CA ILE A 100 -0.22 -8.89 -10.01
C ILE A 100 -0.19 -10.30 -10.60
N LEU A 101 -1.29 -10.70 -11.22
CA LEU A 101 -1.50 -12.04 -11.77
C LEU A 101 -1.69 -11.99 -13.29
N ASP A 102 -1.14 -12.97 -14.00
CA ASP A 102 -1.39 -13.17 -15.42
C ASP A 102 -2.75 -13.86 -15.68
N LYS A 103 -3.09 -14.05 -16.96
CA LYS A 103 -4.30 -14.78 -17.36
C LYS A 103 -4.39 -16.24 -16.86
N ASN A 104 -3.27 -16.82 -16.42
CA ASN A 104 -3.15 -18.18 -15.91
C ASN A 104 -3.04 -18.22 -14.37
N LEU A 105 -3.34 -17.10 -13.69
CA LEU A 105 -3.25 -16.97 -12.23
C LEU A 105 -1.82 -17.09 -11.68
N LYS A 106 -0.81 -16.89 -12.52
CA LYS A 106 0.60 -16.86 -12.11
C LYS A 106 0.98 -15.45 -11.72
N LEU A 107 1.78 -15.37 -10.67
CA LEU A 107 2.36 -14.12 -10.20
C LEU A 107 3.33 -13.55 -11.25
N LEU A 108 3.16 -12.27 -11.58
CA LEU A 108 4.03 -11.54 -12.51
C LEU A 108 5.18 -10.81 -11.80
N GLU A 109 4.97 -10.44 -10.54
CA GLU A 109 5.94 -9.73 -9.70
C GLU A 109 5.83 -10.21 -8.26
N GLU A 110 6.98 -10.43 -7.59
CA GLU A 110 6.98 -10.83 -6.18
C GLU A 110 6.50 -9.67 -5.29
N PRO A 111 5.41 -9.84 -4.53
CA PRO A 111 4.84 -8.77 -3.73
C PRO A 111 5.73 -8.50 -2.50
N SER A 112 6.05 -7.23 -2.26
CA SER A 112 6.87 -6.80 -1.13
C SER A 112 6.02 -6.55 0.13
N PHE A 113 6.42 -7.18 1.23
CA PHE A 113 5.78 -7.05 2.54
C PHE A 113 6.65 -6.30 3.56
N ASN A 114 7.60 -5.50 3.09
CA ASN A 114 8.57 -4.84 3.96
C ASN A 114 7.96 -3.81 4.91
N PHE A 115 6.79 -3.28 4.56
CA PHE A 115 6.01 -2.42 5.46
C PHE A 115 5.49 -3.16 6.69
N ILE A 116 5.53 -4.50 6.76
CA ILE A 116 5.22 -5.22 8.00
C ILE A 116 6.49 -5.23 8.86
N PRO A 117 6.49 -4.62 10.06
CA PRO A 117 7.64 -4.66 10.95
C PRO A 117 7.97 -6.09 11.39
N ASP A 118 9.24 -6.37 11.66
CA ASP A 118 9.66 -7.72 12.05
C ASP A 118 9.08 -8.16 13.39
N PHE A 119 8.84 -7.24 14.33
CA PHE A 119 8.17 -7.59 15.58
C PHE A 119 6.73 -8.05 15.35
N VAL A 120 6.05 -7.52 14.33
CA VAL A 120 4.71 -7.98 13.93
C VAL A 120 4.81 -9.35 13.27
N LYS A 121 5.79 -9.54 12.36
CA LYS A 121 6.01 -10.85 11.69
C LYS A 121 6.31 -11.97 12.68
N ASN A 122 7.12 -11.67 13.69
CA ASN A 122 7.64 -12.64 14.64
C ASN A 122 6.78 -12.76 15.91
N GLY A 123 5.72 -11.95 16.04
CA GLY A 123 4.87 -11.94 17.23
C GLY A 123 5.62 -11.51 18.50
N THR A 124 6.60 -10.61 18.38
CA THR A 124 7.37 -10.08 19.52
C THR A 124 6.87 -8.70 19.93
N SER A 125 7.30 -8.25 21.11
CA SER A 125 7.05 -6.87 21.54
C SER A 125 7.59 -5.85 20.54
N SER A 126 6.85 -4.75 20.38
CA SER A 126 7.28 -3.61 19.57
C SER A 126 8.63 -3.08 20.04
N ASN A 127 9.50 -2.79 19.09
CA ASN A 127 10.76 -2.08 19.31
C ASN A 127 10.67 -0.60 18.91
N PHE A 128 9.48 -0.09 18.62
CA PHE A 128 9.30 1.32 18.32
C PHE A 128 9.27 2.16 19.60
N ILE A 129 9.91 3.33 19.55
CA ILE A 129 9.74 4.35 20.56
C ILE A 129 8.28 4.83 20.56
N THR A 130 7.83 5.25 21.73
CA THR A 130 6.50 5.82 21.91
C THR A 130 6.38 7.21 21.26
N VAL A 131 5.14 7.66 21.02
CA VAL A 131 4.85 9.03 20.55
C VAL A 131 5.41 10.09 21.51
N ALA A 132 5.40 9.83 22.82
CA ALA A 132 5.97 10.72 23.82
C ALA A 132 7.49 10.82 23.69
N GLU A 133 8.18 9.69 23.56
CA GLU A 133 9.63 9.65 23.33
C GLU A 133 10.00 10.33 22.02
N ALA A 134 9.27 10.05 20.93
CA ALA A 134 9.47 10.72 19.64
C ALA A 134 9.36 12.24 19.75
N SER A 135 8.41 12.74 20.54
CA SER A 135 8.26 14.17 20.82
C SER A 135 9.45 14.74 21.58
N GLU A 136 10.00 14.01 22.57
CA GLU A 136 11.19 14.43 23.32
C GLU A 136 12.46 14.40 22.47
N PHE A 137 12.63 13.43 21.57
CA PHE A 137 13.74 13.43 20.61
C PHE A 137 13.63 14.62 19.66
N ALA A 138 12.45 14.88 19.08
CA ALA A 138 12.24 15.96 18.13
C ALA A 138 12.59 17.35 18.71
N LYS A 139 12.27 17.60 20.00
CA LYS A 139 12.63 18.84 20.71
C LYS A 139 14.11 19.17 20.66
N LYS A 140 14.98 18.15 20.62
CA LYS A 140 16.45 18.32 20.56
C LYS A 140 16.93 18.67 19.14
N TYR A 141 16.13 18.40 18.12
CA TYR A 141 16.52 18.57 16.72
C TYR A 141 15.97 19.83 16.06
N PHE A 142 14.93 20.45 16.63
CA PHE A 142 14.43 21.74 16.15
C PHE A 142 15.49 22.83 16.30
N LEU A 143 15.71 23.58 15.22
CA LEU A 143 16.63 24.72 15.21
C LEU A 143 15.96 26.02 15.62
N LYS A 144 14.66 26.16 15.30
CA LYS A 144 13.90 27.37 15.58
C LYS A 144 13.00 27.15 16.79
N LYS A 145 12.67 28.24 17.47
CA LYS A 145 11.63 28.22 18.50
C LYS A 145 10.27 28.31 17.81
N GLY A 146 9.47 27.25 17.91
CA GLY A 146 8.07 27.26 17.48
C GLY A 146 7.11 27.62 18.60
N PHE A 147 5.87 27.92 18.21
CA PHE A 147 4.76 28.16 19.15
C PHE A 147 3.86 26.94 19.32
N HIS A 148 3.98 25.93 18.44
CA HIS A 148 3.18 24.73 18.48
C HIS A 148 3.92 23.56 17.82
N VAL A 149 3.78 22.36 18.38
CA VAL A 149 4.32 21.11 17.81
C VAL A 149 3.15 20.15 17.67
N ASP A 150 2.90 19.69 16.45
CA ASP A 150 1.88 18.69 16.16
C ASP A 150 2.34 17.32 16.72
N ALA A 151 1.38 16.44 17.03
CA ALA A 151 1.69 15.10 17.51
C ALA A 151 2.50 14.31 16.46
N PRO A 152 3.55 13.55 16.85
CA PRO A 152 4.29 12.69 15.94
C PRO A 152 3.39 11.71 15.19
N ILE A 153 3.61 11.56 13.89
CA ILE A 153 2.88 10.63 13.03
C ILE A 153 3.83 9.53 12.56
N LEU A 154 3.53 8.28 12.91
CA LEU A 154 4.26 7.10 12.45
C LEU A 154 3.88 6.78 11.01
N ASN A 155 4.86 6.61 10.14
CA ASN A 155 4.66 6.15 8.76
C ASN A 155 5.83 5.27 8.31
N PHE A 156 5.58 4.42 7.33
CA PHE A 156 6.63 3.68 6.63
C PHE A 156 7.20 4.54 5.49
N ASP A 157 8.51 4.74 5.47
CA ASP A 157 9.21 5.36 4.36
C ASP A 157 9.66 4.28 3.37
N GLU A 158 8.96 4.16 2.24
CA GLU A 158 9.25 3.17 1.20
C GLU A 158 10.65 3.34 0.59
N GLY A 159 11.17 4.58 0.54
CA GLY A 159 12.47 4.87 -0.06
C GLY A 159 13.64 4.34 0.76
N SER A 160 13.53 4.39 2.08
CA SER A 160 14.55 3.90 3.02
C SER A 160 14.19 2.57 3.70
N ASN A 161 12.98 2.05 3.43
CA ASN A 161 12.47 0.79 3.94
C ASN A 161 12.46 0.70 5.48
N ILE A 162 12.12 1.80 6.13
CA ILE A 162 12.08 1.92 7.59
C ILE A 162 10.84 2.67 8.06
N TYR A 163 10.47 2.45 9.32
CA TYR A 163 9.45 3.24 9.99
C TYR A 163 10.04 4.51 10.59
N VAL A 164 9.32 5.61 10.41
CA VAL A 164 9.74 6.93 10.84
C VAL A 164 8.60 7.67 11.53
N TYR A 165 8.94 8.47 12.54
CA TYR A 165 8.05 9.50 13.04
C TYR A 165 8.30 10.80 12.29
N THR A 166 7.23 11.43 11.81
CA THR A 166 7.25 12.80 11.30
C THR A 166 6.64 13.72 12.34
N ILE A 167 7.39 14.76 12.72
CA ILE A 167 7.00 15.77 13.71
C ILE A 167 7.07 17.14 13.04
N ILE A 168 6.00 17.91 13.19
CA ILE A 168 5.89 19.24 12.57
C ILE A 168 5.79 20.29 13.68
N GLN A 169 6.71 21.25 13.67
CA GLN A 169 6.65 22.43 14.53
C GLN A 169 6.26 23.65 13.70
N LYS A 170 5.26 24.40 14.14
CA LYS A 170 4.88 25.69 13.56
C LYS A 170 5.74 26.79 14.16
N ILE A 171 6.45 27.52 13.30
CA ILE A 171 7.41 28.56 13.69
C ILE A 171 6.74 29.93 13.65
N THR A 172 6.10 30.25 12.53
CA THR A 172 5.45 31.55 12.32
C THR A 172 3.96 31.36 12.02
N ALA A 173 3.18 32.41 12.29
CA ALA A 173 1.77 32.46 11.95
C ALA A 173 1.45 33.85 11.38
N THR A 174 1.09 33.88 10.11
CA THR A 174 0.63 35.05 9.39
C THR A 174 -0.87 34.88 9.11
N SER A 175 -1.66 35.84 9.54
CA SER A 175 -3.10 35.85 9.25
C SER A 175 -3.35 36.74 8.04
N ALA A 176 -3.82 36.16 6.93
CA ALA A 176 -4.28 36.97 5.80
C ALA A 176 -5.66 37.56 6.11
N SER A 177 -5.75 38.90 6.09
CA SER A 177 -6.97 39.66 6.36
C SER A 177 -8.16 39.28 5.45
N ILE A 178 -7.89 38.75 4.26
CA ILE A 178 -8.89 38.54 3.21
C ILE A 178 -9.56 37.15 3.29
N ASN A 179 -8.94 36.13 3.90
CA ASN A 179 -9.48 34.76 3.88
C ASN A 179 -9.47 34.01 5.22
N ARG A 180 -9.08 34.64 6.34
CA ARG A 180 -8.96 34.03 7.69
C ARG A 180 -8.12 32.73 7.78
N LYS A 181 -7.43 32.34 6.70
CA LYS A 181 -6.51 31.19 6.74
C LYS A 181 -5.19 31.65 7.33
N THR A 182 -4.78 31.00 8.41
CA THR A 182 -3.45 31.16 8.98
C THR A 182 -2.46 30.34 8.15
N SER A 183 -1.39 30.99 7.71
CA SER A 183 -0.26 30.36 7.03
C SER A 183 1.03 30.70 7.75
N GLY A 184 2.10 29.97 7.46
CA GLY A 184 3.40 30.28 8.04
C GLY A 184 4.43 29.21 7.78
N GLU A 185 5.60 29.41 8.37
CA GLU A 185 6.71 28.47 8.31
C GLU A 185 6.53 27.34 9.32
N THR A 186 6.93 26.14 8.90
CA THR A 186 7.06 24.97 9.78
C THR A 186 8.45 24.37 9.67
N GLU A 187 8.97 23.84 10.78
CA GLU A 187 10.09 22.91 10.77
C GLU A 187 9.55 21.49 10.84
N ILE A 188 9.99 20.62 9.93
CA ILE A 188 9.57 19.24 9.85
C ILE A 188 10.79 18.37 10.16
N ILE A 189 10.65 17.56 11.19
CA ILE A 189 11.65 16.59 11.64
C ILE A 189 11.15 15.19 11.32
N THR A 190 12.01 14.38 10.73
CA THR A 190 11.80 12.95 10.53
C THR A 190 12.85 12.20 11.35
N ILE A 191 12.40 11.35 12.26
CA ILE A 191 13.27 10.51 13.08
C ILE A 191 12.92 9.03 12.91
N SER A 192 13.91 8.17 13.14
CA SER A 192 13.73 6.72 13.19
C SER A 192 12.74 6.32 14.29
N ALA A 193 11.79 5.44 13.95
CA ALA A 193 10.84 4.91 14.92
C ALA A 193 11.48 3.96 15.94
N VAL A 194 12.70 3.46 15.69
CA VAL A 194 13.34 2.45 16.56
C VAL A 194 14.20 3.10 17.65
N ASP A 195 14.96 4.13 17.31
CA ASP A 195 15.98 4.72 18.20
C ASP A 195 15.89 6.25 18.32
N GLY A 196 14.98 6.89 17.60
CA GLY A 196 14.81 8.34 17.62
C GLY A 196 15.93 9.12 16.90
N SER A 197 16.81 8.44 16.16
CA SER A 197 17.87 9.11 15.39
C SER A 197 17.28 10.03 14.31
N LEU A 198 17.91 11.19 14.11
CA LEU A 198 17.50 12.16 13.09
C LEU A 198 17.79 11.62 11.68
N ILE A 199 16.75 11.47 10.87
CA ILE A 199 16.86 11.05 9.46
C ILE A 199 16.84 12.28 8.54
N ASN A 200 15.91 13.20 8.78
CA ASN A 200 15.75 14.38 7.93
C ASN A 200 15.23 15.56 8.74
N ARG A 201 15.64 16.76 8.30
CA ARG A 201 15.13 18.04 8.78
C ARG A 201 14.92 18.96 7.59
N LYS A 202 13.74 19.56 7.49
CA LYS A 202 13.44 20.55 6.45
C LYS A 202 12.54 21.66 6.97
N VAL A 203 12.61 22.81 6.31
CA VAL A 203 11.63 23.89 6.49
C VAL A 203 10.55 23.72 5.43
N GLY A 204 9.30 23.89 5.84
CA GLY A 204 8.12 23.86 4.98
C GLY A 204 7.19 25.01 5.30
N TYR A 205 6.00 24.96 4.71
CA TYR A 205 4.96 25.95 4.94
C TYR A 205 3.61 25.27 5.12
N TYR A 206 2.74 25.86 5.93
CA TYR A 206 1.34 25.43 6.10
C TYR A 206 0.38 26.54 5.68
N GLY A 207 -0.86 26.16 5.36
CA GLY A 207 -1.91 27.11 5.00
C GLY A 207 -1.76 27.76 3.62
N ILE A 208 -0.78 27.33 2.81
CA ILE A 208 -0.61 27.80 1.43
C ILE A 208 -1.50 26.95 0.51
N SER A 209 -2.45 27.58 -0.17
CA SER A 209 -3.14 26.96 -1.30
C SER A 209 -2.28 27.18 -2.53
N ILE A 210 -1.63 26.13 -3.03
CA ILE A 210 -1.01 26.16 -4.37
C ILE A 210 -2.19 26.22 -5.35
N ARG A 211 -2.28 27.33 -6.09
CA ARG A 211 -3.20 27.46 -7.24
C ARG A 211 -2.52 26.95 -8.49
#